data_AF-A0A0H2YC28-F1
#
_entry.id   AF-A0A0H2YC28-F1
#
_cell.length_a   1.000
_cell.length_b   1.000
_cell.length_c   1.000
_cell.angle_alpha   90.00
_cell.angle_beta   90.00
_cell.angle_gamma   90.00
#
_symmetry.space_group_name_H-M   'P 1'
#
loop_
_entity.id
_entity.type
_entity.pdbx_description
1 polymer ?
#
loop_
_entity_poly.entity_id
_entity_poly.type
_entity_poly.pdbx_seq_one_letter_code
_entity_poly.pdbx_strand_id
1 'polypeptide(L)' 'MMAIIRLKDGSSPPLGASVITDKTGAEVGIVGDDGLTYLAGLQDTERLTVQWGKKQCTLILPKDKGMNSGKVLLPCQ' A
#
# COMPACT_ATOMS: atom_id res chain seq x y z
N MET A 1 -6.52 4.80 -6.31
CA MET A 1 -5.50 4.31 -7.26
C MET A 1 -5.30 2.81 -7.07
N MET A 2 -4.83 2.12 -8.10
CA MET A 2 -4.54 0.68 -8.05
C MET A 2 -3.03 0.47 -7.89
N ALA A 3 -2.63 -0.37 -6.94
CA ALA A 3 -1.24 -0.67 -6.66
C ALA A 3 -1.02 -2.17 -6.49
N ILE A 4 0.22 -2.62 -6.71
CA ILE A 4 0.69 -3.94 -6.32
C ILE A 4 1.73 -3.71 -5.22
N ILE A 5 1.48 -4.24 -4.03
CA ILE A 5 2.39 -4.12 -2.90
C ILE A 5 3.27 -5.38 -2.83
N ARG A 6 4.59 -5.19 -2.73
CA ARG A 6 5.55 -6.29 -2.60
C ARG A 6 6.47 -6.09 -1.41
N LEU A 7 6.72 -7.15 -0.65
CA LEU A 7 7.69 -7.17 0.44
C LEU A 7 9.12 -7.20 -0.12
N LYS A 8 10.11 -6.96 0.74
CA LYS A 8 11.55 -6.96 0.39
C LYS A 8 12.04 -8.25 -0.27
N ASP A 9 11.43 -9.39 0.05
CA ASP A 9 11.75 -10.70 -0.52
C ASP A 9 11.04 -10.98 -1.85
N GLY A 10 10.24 -10.03 -2.34
CA GLY A 10 9.45 -10.15 -3.57
C GLY A 10 8.10 -10.84 -3.38
N SER A 11 7.79 -11.35 -2.19
CA SER A 11 6.47 -11.89 -1.88
C SER A 11 5.43 -10.77 -1.74
N SER A 12 4.16 -11.15 -1.76
CA SER A 12 3.06 -10.22 -1.52
C SER A 12 2.65 -10.27 -0.04
N PRO A 13 2.20 -9.15 0.56
CA PRO A 13 1.50 -9.20 1.85
C PRO A 13 0.27 -10.12 1.73
N PRO A 14 -0.19 -10.72 2.83
CA PRO A 14 -1.33 -11.62 2.78
C PRO A 14 -2.63 -10.88 2.44
N LEU A 15 -3.57 -11.61 1.84
CA LEU A 15 -4.92 -11.12 1.61
C LEU A 15 -5.55 -10.66 2.94
N GLY A 16 -6.21 -9.52 2.90
CA GLY A 16 -6.84 -8.89 4.06
C GLY A 16 -5.90 -8.02 4.89
N ALA A 17 -4.62 -7.86 4.52
CA ALA A 17 -3.74 -6.90 5.19
C ALA A 17 -4.27 -5.46 5.03
N SER A 18 -4.36 -4.73 6.14
CA SER A 18 -4.83 -3.34 6.15
C SER A 18 -3.71 -2.40 5.75
N VAL A 19 -4.01 -1.42 4.90
CA VAL A 19 -3.12 -0.31 4.59
C VAL A 19 -3.65 0.94 5.29
N ILE A 20 -2.87 1.46 6.22
CA ILE A 20 -3.21 2.62 7.04
C ILE A 20 -2.29 3.80 6.70
N THR A 21 -2.81 5.01 6.79
CA THR A 21 -1.95 6.21 6.75
C THR A 21 -1.34 6.47 8.12
N ASP A 22 -0.03 6.75 8.13
CA ASP A 22 0.68 7.13 9.36
C ASP A 22 0.21 8.50 9.88
N LYS A 23 -0.39 9.34 9.03
CA LYS A 23 -0.80 10.70 9.37
C LYS A 23 -2.05 10.73 10.24
N THR A 24 -3.06 9.91 9.90
CA THR A 24 -4.36 9.93 10.60
C THR A 24 -4.70 8.58 11.25
N GLY A 25 -3.96 7.52 10.95
CA GLY A 25 -4.31 6.15 11.34
C GLY A 25 -5.52 5.59 10.58
N ALA A 26 -6.06 6.31 9.60
CA ALA A 26 -7.19 5.83 8.81
C ALA A 26 -6.77 4.69 7.88
N GLU A 27 -7.65 3.69 7.73
CA GLU A 27 -7.50 2.67 6.69
C GLU A 27 -7.83 3.28 5.33
N VAL A 28 -6.89 3.14 4.40
CA VAL A 28 -6.95 3.69 3.04
C VAL A 28 -7.02 2.61 1.97
N GLY A 29 -6.93 1.34 2.36
CA GLY A 29 -7.08 0.20 1.46
C GLY A 29 -6.85 -1.14 2.15
N ILE A 30 -7.19 -2.21 1.43
CA ILE A 30 -7.00 -3.61 1.85
C ILE A 30 -6.26 -4.34 0.74
N VAL A 31 -5.28 -5.16 1.12
CA VAL A 31 -4.52 -6.01 0.20
C VAL A 31 -5.39 -7.20 -0.24
N GLY A 32 -5.60 -7.33 -1.53
CA GLY A 32 -6.23 -8.48 -2.17
C GLY A 32 -5.21 -9.50 -2.70
N ASP A 33 -5.66 -10.33 -3.64
CA ASP A 33 -4.83 -11.38 -4.22
C ASP A 33 -3.55 -10.85 -4.87
N ASP A 34 -2.45 -11.56 -4.65
CA ASP A 34 -1.10 -11.24 -5.16
C ASP A 34 -0.64 -9.79 -4.89
N GLY A 35 -1.05 -9.23 -3.74
CA GLY A 35 -0.64 -7.90 -3.31
C GLY A 35 -1.44 -6.77 -3.96
N LEU A 36 -2.46 -7.11 -4.76
CA LEU A 36 -3.28 -6.12 -5.45
C LEU A 36 -4.09 -5.29 -4.46
N THR A 37 -3.91 -3.98 -4.49
CA THR A 37 -4.47 -3.07 -3.47
C THR A 37 -5.13 -1.87 -4.13
N TYR A 38 -6.37 -1.59 -3.76
CA TYR A 38 -7.04 -0.34 -4.10
C TYR A 38 -6.86 0.64 -2.95
N LEU A 39 -6.21 1.76 -3.24
CA LEU A 39 -5.93 2.82 -2.26
C LEU A 39 -6.82 4.04 -2.54
N ALA A 40 -7.50 4.55 -1.53
CA ALA A 40 -8.39 5.71 -1.62
C ALA A 40 -8.14 6.70 -0.47
N GLY A 41 -8.56 7.96 -0.63
CA GLY A 41 -8.40 8.99 0.40
C GLY A 41 -6.96 9.46 0.64
N LEU A 42 -6.04 9.19 -0.29
CA LEU A 42 -4.61 9.50 -0.17
C LEU A 42 -4.27 10.96 -0.49
N GLN A 43 -3.42 11.56 0.33
CA GLN A 43 -2.77 12.84 0.03
C GLN A 43 -1.45 12.64 -0.72
N ASP A 44 -0.87 13.71 -1.24
CA ASP A 44 0.40 13.62 -1.96
C ASP A 44 1.55 13.32 -0.98
N THR A 45 2.44 12.39 -1.36
CA THR A 45 3.65 12.04 -0.58
C THR A 45 3.37 11.51 0.83
N GLU A 46 2.44 10.57 0.96
CA GLU A 46 2.05 9.98 2.25
C GLU A 46 2.85 8.70 2.56
N ARG A 47 3.22 8.53 3.83
CA ARG A 47 3.75 7.28 4.35
C ARG A 47 2.59 6.40 4.79
N LEU A 48 2.58 5.17 4.29
CA LEU A 48 1.57 4.17 4.62
C LEU A 48 2.22 3.00 5.35
N THR A 49 1.49 2.44 6.30
CA THR A 49 1.84 1.20 6.99
C THR A 49 0.90 0.11 6.51
N VAL A 50 1.46 -1.03 6.09
CA VAL A 50 0.72 -2.25 5.76
C VAL A 50 0.87 -3.20 6.93
N GLN A 51 -0.23 -3.65 7.53
CA GLN A 51 -0.20 -4.47 8.75
C GLN A 51 -1.05 -5.73 8.63
N TRP A 52 -0.54 -6.84 9.18
CA TRP A 52 -1.24 -8.12 9.28
C TRP A 52 -0.81 -8.88 10.55
N GLY A 53 -1.76 -9.10 11.46
CA GLY A 53 -1.48 -9.71 12.75
C GLY A 53 -0.44 -8.91 13.54
N LYS A 54 0.74 -9.50 13.80
CA LYS A 54 1.87 -8.85 14.50
C LYS A 54 2.95 -8.32 13.54
N LYS A 55 2.77 -8.48 12.23
CA LYS A 55 3.74 -8.07 11.21
C LYS A 55 3.27 -6.79 10.54
N GLN A 56 4.22 -5.96 10.15
CA GLN A 56 3.96 -4.75 9.38
C GLN A 56 5.14 -4.41 8.48
N CYS A 57 4.88 -3.60 7.47
CA CYS A 57 5.91 -2.96 6.66
C CYS A 57 5.44 -1.56 6.26
N THR A 58 6.38 -0.72 5.84
CA THR A 58 6.11 0.67 5.48
C THR A 58 6.38 0.92 4.01
N LEU A 59 5.57 1.78 3.38
CA LEU A 59 5.77 2.19 2.00
C LEU A 59 5.51 3.69 1.85
N ILE A 60 6.11 4.28 0.83
CA ILE A 60 5.98 5.71 0.54
C ILE A 60 5.27 5.84 -0.80
N LEU A 61 4.23 6.66 -0.83
CA LEU A 61 3.58 7.01 -2.09
C LEU A 61 4.47 7.93 -2.93
N PRO A 62 4.71 7.60 -4.21
CA PRO A 62 5.48 8.48 -5.10
C PRO A 62 4.75 9.82 -5.29
N LYS A 63 5.53 10.90 -5.42
CA LYS A 63 5.02 12.27 -5.65
C LYS A 63 4.24 12.38 -6.95
N ASP A 64 4.79 11.79 -8.01
CA ASP A 64 4.06 11.58 -9.25
C ASP A 64 3.15 10.38 -9.05
N LYS A 65 1.94 10.64 -8.56
CA LYS A 65 0.80 9.76 -8.81
C LYS A 65 0.77 9.63 -10.31
N GLY A 66 1.30 8.53 -10.87
CA GLY A 66 1.16 8.20 -12.28
C GLY A 66 -0.33 8.15 -12.58
N MET A 67 -0.92 9.30 -12.85
CA MET A 67 -2.36 9.57 -12.87
C MET A 67 -2.98 9.04 -14.16
N ASN A 68 -2.20 8.29 -14.93
CA ASN A 68 -2.59 7.58 -16.13
C ASN A 68 -2.78 6.10 -15.78
N SER A 69 -3.95 5.77 -15.23
CA SER A 69 -4.68 4.52 -15.50
C SER A 69 -3.88 3.20 -15.41
N GLY A 70 -2.89 3.11 -14.53
CA GLY A 70 -1.99 1.95 -14.42
C GLY A 70 -1.83 1.44 -13.00
N LYS A 71 -1.44 0.15 -12.87
CA LYS A 71 -1.05 -0.44 -11.58
C LYS A 71 0.35 0.06 -11.20
N VAL A 72 0.50 0.67 -10.03
CA VAL A 72 1.81 1.11 -9.51
C VAL A 72 2.39 0.04 -8.61
N LEU A 73 3.66 -0.32 -8.80
CA LEU A 73 4.38 -1.18 -7.87
C LEU A 73 4.84 -0.37 -6.66
N LEU A 74 4.44 -0.78 -5.46
CA LEU A 74 4.82 -0.16 -4.19
C LEU A 74 5.65 -1.15 -3.37
N PRO A 75 6.98 -0.97 -3.29
CA PRO A 75 7.81 -1.80 -2.44
C PRO A 75 7.56 -1.46 -0.95
N CYS A 76 7.36 -2.49 -0.15
CA CYS A 76 7.12 -2.41 1.28
C CYS A 76 8.40 -2.82 2.03
N GLN A 77 8.83 -1.96 2.94
CA GLN A 77 10.10 -2.07 3.66
C GLN A 77 9.94 -2.35 5.14
#